data_AF-A0A847ZTD4-F1
#
_entry.id   AF-A0A847ZTD4-F1
#
_cell.length_a   1.000
_cell.length_b   1.000
_cell.length_c   1.000
_cell.angle_alpha   90.00
_cell.angle_beta   90.00
_cell.angle_gamma   90.00
#
_symmetry.space_group_name_H-M   'P 1'
#
loop_
_entity.id
_entity.type
_entity.pdbx_description
1 polymer ?
#
loop_
_entity_poly.entity_id
_entity_poly.type
_entity_poly.pdbx_seq_one_letter_code
_entity_poly.pdbx_strand_id
1 'polypeptide(L)' 'MADMNKSILLIIGGGIAAYKSLELIRLLKGKGIGVTAVMTKA' A
#
# COMPACT_ATOMS: atom_id res chain seq x y z
N MET A 1 -19.21 -1.18 9.58
CA MET A 1 -19.60 -1.13 8.16
C MET A 1 -19.18 0.23 7.60
N ALA A 2 -17.98 0.38 7.01
CA ALA A 2 -17.60 1.64 6.32
C ALA A 2 -16.48 1.49 5.26
N ASP A 3 -16.02 0.29 5.00
CA ASP A 3 -15.05 -0.06 3.96
C ASP A 3 -15.77 -0.36 2.65
N MET A 4 -16.58 0.60 2.23
CA MET A 4 -17.18 0.66 0.90
C MET A 4 -16.07 0.76 -0.14
N ASN A 5 -15.66 -0.38 -0.70
CA ASN A 5 -14.81 -0.54 -1.89
C ASN A 5 -13.65 0.47 -2.03
N LYS A 6 -12.94 0.75 -0.92
CA LYS A 6 -11.87 1.76 -0.92
C LYS A 6 -10.65 1.19 -1.64
N SER A 7 -10.10 1.98 -2.55
CA SER A 7 -8.85 1.67 -3.24
C SER A 7 -7.89 2.84 -3.11
N ILE A 8 -6.61 2.53 -2.90
CA ILE A 8 -5.54 3.53 -2.70
C ILE A 8 -4.35 3.24 -3.60
N LEU A 9 -3.77 4.33 -4.12
CA LEU A 9 -2.48 4.34 -4.79
C LEU A 9 -1.40 4.60 -3.74
N LEU A 10 -0.53 3.62 -3.53
CA LEU A 10 0.60 3.72 -2.63
C LEU A 10 1.88 4.00 -3.43
N ILE A 11 2.37 5.24 -3.35
CA ILE A 11 3.65 5.61 -3.94
C ILE A 11 4.75 5.31 -2.93
N ILE A 12 5.70 4.50 -3.37
CA ILE A 12 6.86 4.07 -2.59
C ILE A 12 8.08 4.67 -3.28
N GLY A 13 8.97 5.30 -2.51
CA GLY A 13 10.29 5.68 -3.02
C GLY A 13 11.18 4.45 -3.26
N GLY A 14 12.49 4.60 -3.05
CA GLY A 14 13.42 3.47 -2.97
C GLY A 14 13.99 3.24 -1.56
N GLY A 15 15.02 2.42 -1.47
CA GLY A 15 15.75 2.15 -0.23
C GLY A 15 14.88 1.48 0.84
N ILE A 16 15.04 1.91 2.09
CA ILE A 16 14.40 1.27 3.26
C ILE A 16 12.87 1.38 3.26
N ALA A 17 12.33 2.40 2.57
CA ALA A 17 10.88 2.60 2.48
C ALA A 17 10.21 1.40 1.82
N ALA A 18 10.79 0.86 0.74
CA ALA A 18 10.23 -0.28 0.01
C ALA A 18 10.08 -1.54 0.88
N TYR A 19 11.04 -1.79 1.77
CA TYR A 19 11.00 -2.95 2.66
C TYR A 19 9.93 -2.80 3.75
N LYS A 20 9.80 -1.58 4.32
CA LYS A 20 8.81 -1.28 5.36
C LYS A 20 7.37 -1.19 4.82
N SER A 21 7.19 -0.80 3.55
CA SER A 21 5.86 -0.69 2.92
C SER A 21 5.13 -2.02 2.80
N LEU A 22 5.81 -3.17 2.85
CA LEU A 22 5.18 -4.49 2.74
C LEU A 22 4.18 -4.77 3.86
N GLU A 23 4.51 -4.40 5.10
CA GLU A 23 3.62 -4.59 6.24
C GLU A 23 2.35 -3.75 6.09
N LEU A 24 2.50 -2.49 5.67
CA LEU A 24 1.39 -1.58 5.41
C LEU A 24 0.44 -2.15 4.34
N ILE A 25 0.99 -2.63 3.21
CA ILE A 25 0.20 -3.25 2.14
C ILE A 25 -0.60 -4.45 2.69
N ARG A 26 0.02 -5.30 3.52
CA ARG A 26 -0.64 -6.47 4.11
C ARG A 26 -1.79 -6.07 5.04
N LEU A 27 -1.60 -5.06 5.89
CA LEU A 27 -2.63 -4.57 6.80
C LEU A 27 -3.82 -3.96 6.06
N LEU A 28 -3.56 -3.20 4.99
CA LEU A 28 -4.61 -2.59 4.16
C LEU A 28 -5.43 -3.66 3.43
N LYS A 29 -4.77 -4.62 2.79
CA LYS A 29 -5.44 -5.76 2.15
C LYS A 29 -6.23 -6.61 3.13
N GLY A 30 -5.71 -6.83 4.34
CA GLY A 30 -6.41 -7.54 5.42
C GLY A 30 -7.71 -6.85 5.88
N LYS A 31 -7.84 -5.54 5.62
CA LYS A 31 -9.07 -4.76 5.84
C LYS A 31 -9.96 -4.66 4.59
N GLY A 32 -9.71 -5.46 3.55
CA GLY A 32 -10.48 -5.43 2.30
C GLY A 32 -10.23 -4.19 1.42
N ILE A 33 -9.16 -3.43 1.68
CA ILE A 33 -8.83 -2.23 0.90
C ILE A 33 -7.98 -2.63 -0.31
N GLY A 34 -8.39 -2.20 -1.50
CA GLY A 34 -7.61 -2.34 -2.72
C GLY A 34 -6.33 -1.51 -2.67
N VAL A 35 -5.18 -2.10 -2.98
CA VAL A 35 -3.89 -1.38 -2.97
C VAL A 35 -3.20 -1.57 -4.32
N THR A 36 -2.95 -0.45 -5.00
CA THR A 36 -2.05 -0.39 -6.14
C THR A 36 -0.76 0.27 -5.68
N ALA A 37 0.36 -0.44 -5.73
CA ALA A 37 1.66 0.10 -5.32
C ALA A 37 2.48 0.48 -6.55
N VAL A 38 3.12 1.65 -6.50
CA VAL A 38 4.08 2.10 -7.52
C VAL A 38 5.39 2.47 -6.84
N MET A 39 6.52 2.11 -7.46
CA MET A 39 7.85 2.49 -6.99
C MET A 39 8.47 3.54 -7.90
N THR A 40 9.10 4.55 -7.32
CA THR A 40 9.91 5.49 -8.08
C THR A 40 11.33 4.94 -8.27
N LYS A 41 12.02 5.41 -9.31
CA LYS A 41 13.49 5.36 -9.29
C LYS A 41 13.95 6.29 -8.16
N ALA A 42 14.87 5.79 -7.33
CA ALA A 42 15.52 6.60 -6.30
C ALA A 42 16.68 7.39 -6.91
#